data_AF-A0A3S0C221-F1
#
_entry.id   AF-A0A3S0C221-F1
#
_cell.length_a   1.000
_cell.length_b   1.000
_cell.length_c   1.000
_cell.angle_alpha   90.00
_cell.angle_beta   90.00
_cell.angle_gamma   90.00
#
_symmetry.space_group_name_H-M   'P 1'
#
loop_
_entity.id
_entity.type
_entity.pdbx_description
1 polymer ?
#
loop_
_entity_poly.entity_id
_entity_poly.type
_entity_poly.pdbx_seq_one_letter_code
_entity_poly.pdbx_strand_id
1 'polypeptide(L)'
;MNLFIYSFIGIVASFIIAIKTPLFFMVGSWATFFSAVSTISPLSGYFGGAVGGIFYLAFRLMWRLFFGVTHVGMSWLINIFPGWCSTMFWSFPRAVGSVFVPFVSICLFIMHPVGGQAFVYALLWLIPIALYASRYTSMHIENAFFTQALCSTFVAHAVGSVMWLYGMPAMKPEVWILLTPIALAERFFFAVGITLARLVVIYLVDIAKVPLTYMKTAIVRIAR
;
A
#
# COMPACT_ATOMS: atom_id res chain seq x y z
N MET A 1 0.17 -4.73 25.56
CA MET A 1 -0.59 -5.92 25.09
C MET A 1 -2.02 -5.55 24.69
N ASN A 2 -2.79 -4.89 25.56
CA ASN A 2 -4.19 -4.52 25.28
C ASN A 2 -4.39 -3.64 24.03
N LEU A 3 -3.58 -2.59 23.83
CA LEU A 3 -3.70 -1.70 22.65
C LEU A 3 -3.49 -2.43 21.32
N PHE A 4 -2.49 -3.31 21.24
CA PHE A 4 -2.27 -4.14 20.05
C PHE A 4 -3.50 -4.99 19.75
N ILE A 5 -4.09 -5.62 20.78
CA ILE A 5 -5.28 -6.48 20.63
C ILE A 5 -6.49 -5.67 20.14
N TYR A 6 -6.76 -4.47 20.68
CA TYR A 6 -7.91 -3.66 20.27
C TYR A 6 -7.73 -3.03 18.89
N SER A 7 -6.55 -2.50 18.57
CA SER A 7 -6.24 -2.05 17.21
C SER A 7 -6.36 -3.21 16.22
N PHE A 8 -5.93 -4.40 16.62
CA PHE A 8 -6.03 -5.60 15.80
C PHE A 8 -7.48 -6.02 15.54
N ILE A 9 -8.36 -6.04 16.56
CA ILE A 9 -9.79 -6.32 16.39
C ILE A 9 -10.44 -5.31 15.44
N GLY A 10 -10.18 -4.01 15.63
CA GLY A 10 -10.70 -2.96 14.75
C GLY A 10 -10.22 -3.08 13.31
N ILE A 11 -8.95 -3.45 13.12
CA ILE A 11 -8.35 -3.72 11.81
C ILE A 11 -9.00 -4.95 11.16
N VAL A 12 -9.21 -6.04 11.89
CA VAL A 12 -9.88 -7.26 11.38
C VAL A 12 -11.31 -6.98 10.94
N ALA A 13 -12.11 -6.30 11.78
CA ALA A 13 -13.48 -5.92 11.42
C ALA A 13 -13.51 -5.06 10.16
N SER A 14 -12.58 -4.10 10.08
CA SER A 14 -12.41 -3.22 8.93
C SER A 14 -12.00 -3.98 7.66
N PHE A 15 -11.13 -4.99 7.76
CA PHE A 15 -10.75 -5.86 6.64
C PHE A 15 -11.94 -6.65 6.08
N ILE A 16 -12.80 -7.19 6.95
CA ILE A 16 -13.95 -8.00 6.51
C ILE A 16 -14.92 -7.16 5.65
N ILE A 17 -15.20 -5.93 6.09
CA ILE A 17 -16.05 -5.00 5.35
C ILE A 17 -15.35 -4.59 4.05
N ALA A 18 -14.10 -4.18 4.14
CA ALA A 18 -13.36 -3.61 3.02
C ALA A 18 -13.10 -4.60 1.88
N ILE A 19 -12.91 -5.90 2.16
CA ILE A 19 -12.70 -6.93 1.13
C ILE A 19 -13.86 -6.96 0.14
N LYS A 20 -15.08 -6.69 0.60
CA LYS A 20 -16.29 -6.77 -0.23
C LYS A 20 -16.64 -5.46 -0.93
N THR A 21 -15.93 -4.36 -0.67
CA THR A 21 -16.22 -3.05 -1.25
C THR A 21 -15.30 -2.78 -2.44
N PRO A 22 -15.76 -2.94 -3.69
CA PRO A 22 -15.02 -2.48 -4.86
C PRO A 22 -15.02 -0.94 -4.89
N LEU A 23 -13.88 -0.35 -5.26
CA LEU A 23 -13.72 1.10 -5.40
C LEU A 23 -13.57 1.49 -6.87
N PHE A 24 -12.52 1.02 -7.53
CA PHE A 24 -12.21 1.37 -8.92
C PHE A 24 -12.01 0.13 -9.77
N PHE A 25 -12.44 0.18 -11.02
CA PHE A 25 -12.14 -0.86 -11.99
C PHE A 25 -10.67 -0.81 -12.36
N MET A 26 -10.00 -1.97 -12.34
CA MET A 26 -8.58 -2.07 -12.69
C MET A 26 -8.45 -2.06 -14.22
N VAL A 27 -8.06 -0.92 -14.78
CA VAL A 27 -7.83 -0.79 -16.22
C VAL A 27 -6.76 -1.79 -16.67
N GLY A 28 -7.06 -2.55 -17.73
CA GLY A 28 -6.21 -3.66 -18.20
C GLY A 28 -6.59 -5.02 -17.61
N SER A 29 -7.47 -5.08 -16.61
CA SER A 29 -8.12 -6.30 -16.15
C SER A 29 -9.49 -6.49 -16.81
N TRP A 30 -9.92 -7.73 -17.03
CA TRP A 30 -11.25 -8.04 -17.56
C TRP A 30 -12.33 -8.12 -16.47
N ALA A 31 -11.95 -8.24 -15.19
CA ALA A 31 -12.91 -8.47 -14.10
C ALA A 31 -12.43 -8.04 -12.69
N THR A 32 -11.27 -7.38 -12.57
CA THR A 32 -10.70 -7.06 -11.24
C THR A 32 -10.95 -5.61 -10.85
N PHE A 33 -11.25 -5.39 -9.57
CA PHE A 33 -11.41 -4.07 -8.97
C PHE A 33 -10.35 -3.85 -7.89
N PHE A 34 -9.90 -2.61 -7.74
CA PHE A 34 -9.26 -2.20 -6.49
C PHE A 34 -10.33 -2.20 -5.39
N SER A 35 -10.05 -2.90 -4.30
CA SER A 35 -10.92 -2.97 -3.13
C SER A 35 -10.51 -1.93 -2.09
N ALA A 36 -11.46 -1.54 -1.23
CA ALA A 36 -11.20 -0.74 -0.04
C ALA A 36 -10.15 -1.35 0.91
N VAL A 37 -9.80 -2.63 0.76
CA VAL A 37 -8.64 -3.23 1.46
C VAL A 37 -7.36 -2.45 1.22
N SER A 38 -7.21 -1.83 0.05
CA SER A 38 -6.02 -1.05 -0.31
C SER A 38 -5.82 0.19 0.57
N THR A 39 -6.89 0.67 1.24
CA THR A 39 -6.79 1.79 2.20
C THR A 39 -6.57 1.33 3.64
N ILE A 40 -6.84 0.07 3.95
CA ILE A 40 -6.78 -0.48 5.31
C ILE A 40 -5.52 -1.31 5.52
N SER A 41 -5.05 -2.02 4.49
CA SER A 41 -3.85 -2.86 4.58
C SER A 41 -2.62 -2.12 5.11
N PRO A 42 -2.31 -0.86 4.70
CA PRO A 42 -1.13 -0.18 5.20
C PRO A 42 -1.18 0.10 6.71
N LEU A 43 -2.39 0.26 7.26
CA LEU A 43 -2.59 0.47 8.69
C LEU A 43 -2.20 -0.74 9.53
N SER A 44 -2.30 -1.96 8.99
CA SER A 44 -1.83 -3.15 9.70
C SER A 44 -0.32 -3.08 9.96
N GLY A 45 0.46 -2.53 9.02
CA GLY A 45 1.89 -2.29 9.16
C GLY A 45 2.20 -1.09 10.03
N TYR A 46 1.41 -0.02 9.92
CA TYR A 46 1.55 1.16 10.78
C TYR A 46 1.36 0.84 12.28
N PHE A 47 0.31 0.07 12.62
CA PHE A 47 0.01 -0.29 14.02
C PHE A 47 0.74 -1.55 14.49
N GLY A 48 1.00 -2.50 13.60
CA GLY A 48 1.55 -3.82 13.93
C GLY A 48 2.97 -4.08 13.46
N GLY A 49 3.62 -3.13 12.78
CA GLY A 49 4.94 -3.32 12.18
C GLY A 49 4.99 -4.52 11.24
N ALA A 50 6.15 -5.20 11.20
CA ALA A 50 6.36 -6.35 10.33
C ALA A 50 5.38 -7.51 10.64
N VAL A 51 4.99 -7.67 11.90
CA VAL A 51 3.98 -8.65 12.33
C VAL A 51 2.63 -8.34 11.68
N GLY A 52 2.27 -7.07 11.56
CA GLY A 52 1.08 -6.63 10.84
C GLY A 52 1.11 -6.99 9.35
N GLY A 53 2.27 -6.89 8.71
CA GLY A 53 2.47 -7.34 7.33
C GLY A 53 2.29 -8.84 7.14
N ILE A 54 2.89 -9.65 8.01
CA ILE A 54 2.71 -11.10 8.01
C ILE A 54 1.25 -11.45 8.24
N PHE A 55 0.61 -10.78 9.20
CA PHE A 55 -0.81 -10.95 9.49
C PHE A 55 -1.68 -10.65 8.27
N TYR A 56 -1.44 -9.54 7.57
CA TYR A 56 -2.18 -9.20 6.35
C TYR A 56 -2.10 -10.33 5.31
N LEU A 57 -0.90 -10.88 5.05
CA LEU A 57 -0.74 -12.00 4.13
C LEU A 57 -1.49 -13.25 4.61
N ALA A 58 -1.30 -13.63 5.86
CA ALA A 58 -1.94 -14.80 6.46
C ALA A 58 -3.46 -14.68 6.41
N PHE A 59 -4.02 -13.53 6.79
CA PHE A 59 -5.44 -13.25 6.74
C PHE A 59 -5.99 -13.32 5.32
N ARG A 60 -5.33 -12.70 4.34
CA ARG A 60 -5.77 -12.74 2.93
C ARG A 60 -5.70 -14.16 2.34
N LEU A 61 -4.72 -14.96 2.74
CA LEU A 61 -4.60 -16.37 2.35
C LEU A 61 -5.71 -17.21 3.00
N MET A 62 -5.88 -17.11 4.32
CA MET A 62 -6.92 -17.83 5.06
C MET A 62 -8.33 -17.51 4.55
N TRP A 63 -8.63 -16.22 4.31
CA TRP A 63 -9.91 -15.80 3.75
C TRP A 63 -10.20 -16.50 2.43
N ARG A 64 -9.20 -16.61 1.55
CA ARG A 64 -9.36 -17.28 0.25
C ARG A 64 -9.58 -18.79 0.39
N LEU A 65 -8.81 -19.45 1.26
CA LEU A 65 -8.97 -20.88 1.55
C LEU A 65 -10.35 -21.18 2.15
N PHE A 66 -10.86 -20.30 3.01
CA PHE A 66 -12.19 -20.41 3.61
C PHE A 66 -13.32 -20.42 2.57
N PHE A 67 -13.19 -19.63 1.50
CA PHE A 67 -14.13 -19.62 0.36
C PHE A 67 -13.79 -20.65 -0.73
N GLY A 68 -12.97 -21.67 -0.41
CA GLY A 68 -12.74 -22.83 -1.28
C GLY A 68 -11.86 -22.56 -2.51
N VAL A 69 -11.20 -21.40 -2.60
CA VAL A 69 -10.33 -21.09 -3.75
C VAL A 69 -8.92 -21.61 -3.49
N THR A 70 -8.59 -22.77 -4.04
CA THR A 70 -7.35 -23.50 -3.77
C THR A 70 -6.18 -23.14 -4.70
N HIS A 71 -6.45 -22.57 -5.89
CA HIS A 71 -5.40 -22.25 -6.85
C HIS A 71 -4.74 -20.89 -6.53
N VAL A 72 -3.42 -20.92 -6.32
CA VAL A 72 -2.56 -19.74 -6.13
C VAL A 72 -1.92 -19.39 -7.48
N GLY A 73 -2.62 -18.59 -8.29
CA GLY A 73 -2.13 -18.12 -9.59
C GLY A 73 -1.41 -16.78 -9.50
N MET A 74 -0.71 -16.40 -10.57
CA MET A 74 -0.05 -15.09 -10.69
C MET A 74 -1.02 -13.92 -10.46
N SER A 75 -2.27 -14.04 -10.92
CA SER A 75 -3.34 -13.06 -10.68
C SER A 75 -3.63 -12.82 -9.20
N TRP A 76 -3.53 -13.85 -8.37
CA TRP A 76 -3.69 -13.72 -6.92
C TRP A 76 -2.52 -12.99 -6.28
N LEU A 77 -1.29 -13.34 -6.68
CA LEU A 77 -0.07 -12.68 -6.19
C LEU A 77 -0.09 -11.19 -6.54
N ILE A 78 -0.45 -10.83 -7.78
CA ILE A 78 -0.58 -9.44 -8.21
C ILE A 78 -1.64 -8.68 -7.40
N ASN A 79 -2.67 -9.34 -6.89
CA ASN A 79 -3.70 -8.67 -6.09
C ASN A 79 -3.31 -8.45 -4.62
N ILE A 80 -2.42 -9.28 -4.06
CA ILE A 80 -2.09 -9.25 -2.62
C ILE A 80 -0.74 -8.62 -2.37
N PHE A 81 0.27 -9.00 -3.16
CA PHE A 81 1.66 -8.67 -2.90
C PHE A 81 1.92 -7.15 -2.92
N PRO A 82 1.34 -6.35 -3.84
CA PRO A 82 1.41 -4.89 -3.77
C PRO A 82 0.90 -4.30 -2.44
N GLY A 83 -0.23 -4.82 -1.95
CA GLY A 83 -0.79 -4.40 -0.67
C GLY A 83 0.10 -4.81 0.51
N TRP A 84 0.78 -5.95 0.42
CA TRP A 84 1.77 -6.36 1.42
C TRP A 84 2.99 -5.45 1.40
N CYS A 85 3.53 -5.08 0.23
CA CYS A 85 4.60 -4.10 0.13
C CYS A 85 4.20 -2.74 0.72
N SER A 86 2.96 -2.29 0.48
CA SER A 86 2.39 -1.09 1.12
C SER A 86 2.37 -1.19 2.65
N THR A 87 2.09 -2.38 3.16
CA THR A 87 2.06 -2.65 4.60
C THR A 87 3.48 -2.65 5.19
N MET A 88 4.40 -3.34 4.53
CA MET A 88 5.80 -3.44 4.95
C MET A 88 6.56 -2.11 4.81
N PHE A 89 6.11 -1.20 3.95
CA PHE A 89 6.63 0.17 3.87
C PHE A 89 6.71 0.85 5.25
N TRP A 90 5.70 0.63 6.09
CA TRP A 90 5.63 1.20 7.44
C TRP A 90 6.52 0.50 8.47
N SER A 91 7.10 -0.64 8.09
CA SER A 91 7.92 -1.49 8.96
C SER A 91 9.40 -1.46 8.61
N PHE A 92 9.73 -1.11 7.36
CA PHE A 92 11.10 -1.03 6.87
C PHE A 92 11.72 0.36 7.05
N PRO A 93 13.06 0.46 7.01
CA PRO A 93 13.72 1.75 6.97
C PRO A 93 13.17 2.60 5.81
N ARG A 94 12.93 3.89 6.06
CA ARG A 94 12.29 4.78 5.08
C ARG A 94 13.03 4.82 3.74
N ALA A 95 14.35 4.70 3.73
CA ALA A 95 15.14 4.66 2.49
C ALA A 95 14.81 3.43 1.63
N VAL A 96 14.54 2.29 2.26
CA VAL A 96 14.18 1.06 1.55
C VAL A 96 12.83 1.24 0.86
N GLY A 97 11.83 1.71 1.60
CA GLY A 97 10.48 1.90 1.07
C GLY A 97 10.36 3.05 0.08
N SER A 98 10.97 4.21 0.36
CA SER A 98 10.78 5.41 -0.46
C SER A 98 11.79 5.59 -1.59
N VAL A 99 12.94 4.90 -1.53
CA VAL A 99 14.02 5.05 -2.53
C VAL A 99 14.32 3.73 -3.21
N PHE A 100 14.78 2.74 -2.45
CA PHE A 100 15.28 1.49 -3.04
C PHE A 100 14.21 0.75 -3.83
N VAL A 101 13.04 0.50 -3.23
CA VAL A 101 11.94 -0.23 -3.89
C VAL A 101 11.45 0.52 -5.15
N PRO A 102 11.08 1.81 -5.09
CA PRO A 102 10.71 2.58 -6.27
C PRO A 102 11.80 2.58 -7.36
N PHE A 103 13.06 2.78 -7.00
CA PHE A 103 14.17 2.80 -7.95
C PHE A 103 14.33 1.47 -8.67
N VAL A 104 14.34 0.35 -7.94
CA VAL A 104 14.39 -0.99 -8.52
C VAL A 104 13.18 -1.23 -9.43
N SER A 105 11.98 -0.81 -9.03
CA SER A 105 10.79 -0.92 -9.89
C SER A 105 10.94 -0.11 -11.18
N ILE A 106 11.47 1.12 -11.14
CA ILE A 106 11.75 1.92 -12.35
C ILE A 106 12.68 1.14 -13.29
N CYS A 107 13.79 0.62 -12.78
CA CYS A 107 14.75 -0.13 -13.58
C CYS A 107 14.11 -1.36 -14.22
N LEU A 108 13.39 -2.18 -13.44
CA LEU A 108 12.73 -3.38 -13.94
C LEU A 108 11.64 -3.05 -14.98
N PHE A 109 10.86 -1.99 -14.79
CA PHE A 109 9.84 -1.60 -15.75
C PHE A 109 10.46 -1.15 -17.07
N ILE A 110 11.50 -0.31 -17.04
CA ILE A 110 12.17 0.20 -18.24
C ILE A 110 12.89 -0.92 -19.00
N MET A 111 13.47 -1.91 -18.29
CA MET A 111 14.13 -3.06 -18.91
C MET A 111 13.19 -3.95 -19.73
N HIS A 112 11.89 -3.92 -19.46
CA HIS A 112 10.91 -4.70 -20.21
C HIS A 112 10.59 -4.02 -21.56
N PRO A 113 10.50 -4.72 -22.71
CA PRO A 113 10.30 -4.11 -24.03
C PRO A 113 9.08 -3.18 -24.14
N VAL A 114 7.97 -3.55 -23.50
CA VAL A 114 6.75 -2.71 -23.42
C VAL A 114 6.94 -1.55 -22.43
N GLY A 115 7.60 -1.80 -21.29
CA GLY A 115 7.75 -0.79 -20.25
C GLY A 115 8.77 0.28 -20.62
N GLY A 116 9.82 -0.06 -21.37
CA GLY A 116 10.76 0.88 -21.96
C GLY A 116 10.10 1.85 -22.94
N GLN A 117 9.11 1.39 -23.72
CA GLN A 117 8.31 2.26 -24.60
C GLN A 117 7.37 3.19 -23.82
N ALA A 118 6.95 2.76 -22.62
CA ALA A 118 6.10 3.53 -21.72
C ALA A 118 6.85 4.07 -20.50
N PHE A 119 8.16 4.34 -20.60
CA PHE A 119 9.01 4.67 -19.45
C PHE A 119 8.50 5.87 -18.63
N VAL A 120 7.81 6.81 -19.28
CA VAL A 120 7.20 7.99 -18.65
C VAL A 120 6.25 7.60 -17.52
N TYR A 121 5.55 6.47 -17.65
CA TYR A 121 4.67 5.95 -16.61
C TYR A 121 5.44 5.56 -15.34
N ALA A 122 6.64 4.99 -15.47
CA ALA A 122 7.49 4.63 -14.34
C ALA A 122 8.03 5.86 -13.58
N LEU A 123 8.07 7.04 -14.22
CA LEU A 123 8.52 8.27 -13.58
C LEU A 123 7.59 8.73 -12.44
N LEU A 124 6.35 8.23 -12.38
CA LEU A 124 5.48 8.41 -11.21
C LEU A 124 6.15 7.94 -9.91
N TRP A 125 7.02 6.94 -9.98
CA TRP A 125 7.71 6.39 -8.82
C TRP A 125 8.91 7.23 -8.39
N LEU A 126 9.24 8.31 -9.13
CA LEU A 126 10.13 9.36 -8.63
C LEU A 126 9.45 10.19 -7.53
N ILE A 127 8.12 10.20 -7.42
CA ILE A 127 7.39 10.96 -6.38
C ILE A 127 7.82 10.53 -4.96
N PRO A 128 7.77 9.25 -4.55
CA PRO A 128 8.25 8.85 -3.23
C PRO A 128 9.76 9.13 -3.03
N ILE A 129 10.57 9.06 -4.09
CA ILE A 129 12.00 9.39 -4.04
C ILE A 129 12.20 10.89 -3.79
N ALA A 130 11.46 11.73 -4.52
CA ALA A 130 11.50 13.18 -4.38
C ALA A 130 10.98 13.63 -3.01
N LEU A 131 9.91 13.01 -2.51
CA LEU A 131 9.40 13.24 -1.14
C LEU A 131 10.39 12.77 -0.07
N TYR A 132 11.19 11.74 -0.36
CA TYR A 132 12.29 11.33 0.51
C TYR A 132 13.48 12.30 0.43
N ALA A 133 13.82 12.83 -0.74
CA ALA A 133 14.95 13.74 -0.92
C ALA A 133 14.63 15.16 -0.40
N SER A 134 13.38 15.60 -0.50
CA SER A 134 12.91 16.92 -0.04
C SER A 134 12.89 17.09 1.48
N ARG A 135 13.36 16.07 2.23
CA ARG A 135 13.67 16.12 3.67
C ARG A 135 14.50 17.35 4.07
N TYR A 136 15.31 17.89 3.16
CA TYR A 136 16.12 19.08 3.42
C TYR A 136 15.28 20.37 3.59
N THR A 137 14.03 20.42 3.14
CA THR A 137 13.25 21.67 3.05
C THR A 137 12.12 21.77 4.07
N SER A 138 11.82 20.73 4.87
CA SER A 138 10.68 20.81 5.80
C SER A 138 10.77 19.88 7.01
N MET A 139 11.14 20.48 8.14
CA MET A 139 10.90 19.99 9.51
C MET A 139 9.44 19.61 9.83
N HIS A 140 8.50 19.64 8.88
CA HIS A 140 7.07 19.36 9.09
C HIS A 140 6.52 18.22 8.20
N ILE A 141 7.16 17.87 7.08
CA ILE A 141 6.64 16.85 6.14
C ILE A 141 6.86 15.43 6.70
N GLU A 142 7.93 15.20 7.46
CA GLU A 142 8.22 13.90 8.06
C GLU A 142 7.14 13.44 9.05
N ASN A 143 6.35 14.37 9.59
CA ASN A 143 5.27 14.10 10.54
C ASN A 143 3.88 14.05 9.88
N ALA A 144 3.76 14.44 8.60
CA ALA A 144 2.49 14.40 7.90
C ALA A 144 2.17 12.95 7.50
N PHE A 145 1.32 12.29 8.28
CA PHE A 145 0.85 10.92 8.03
C PHE A 145 0.37 10.74 6.59
N PHE A 146 -0.29 11.75 6.02
CA PHE A 146 -0.74 11.75 4.64
C PHE A 146 0.40 11.55 3.63
N THR A 147 1.56 12.19 3.81
CA THR A 147 2.71 12.03 2.91
C THR A 147 3.26 10.62 2.98
N GLN A 148 3.35 10.03 4.17
CA GLN A 148 3.77 8.64 4.33
C GLN A 148 2.75 7.67 3.72
N ALA A 149 1.45 7.94 3.88
CA ALA A 149 0.39 7.19 3.22
C ALA A 149 0.55 7.28 1.69
N LEU A 150 0.76 8.47 1.14
CA LEU A 150 1.00 8.67 -0.29
C LEU A 150 2.22 7.89 -0.79
N CYS A 151 3.35 7.93 -0.08
CA CYS A 151 4.52 7.11 -0.41
C CYS A 151 4.17 5.61 -0.42
N SER A 152 3.43 5.12 0.59
CA SER A 152 3.03 3.70 0.65
C SER A 152 2.17 3.28 -0.55
N THR A 153 1.26 4.15 -1.03
CA THR A 153 0.42 3.83 -2.20
C THR A 153 1.22 3.82 -3.50
N PHE A 154 2.23 4.67 -3.65
CA PHE A 154 3.16 4.64 -4.79
C PHE A 154 4.08 3.42 -4.76
N VAL A 155 4.52 2.96 -3.59
CA VAL A 155 5.31 1.73 -3.47
C VAL A 155 4.50 0.51 -3.87
N ALA A 156 3.27 0.41 -3.38
CA ALA A 156 2.34 -0.64 -3.80
C ALA A 156 2.15 -0.62 -5.32
N HIS A 157 1.93 0.57 -5.88
CA HIS A 157 1.75 0.75 -7.31
C HIS A 157 2.99 0.33 -8.11
N ALA A 158 4.18 0.76 -7.71
CA ALA A 158 5.42 0.44 -8.41
C ALA A 158 5.67 -1.07 -8.50
N VAL A 159 5.53 -1.78 -7.37
CA VAL A 159 5.66 -3.24 -7.33
C VAL A 159 4.55 -3.90 -8.13
N GLY A 160 3.30 -3.45 -7.97
CA GLY A 160 2.15 -3.99 -8.69
C GLY A 160 2.26 -3.85 -10.20
N SER A 161 2.68 -2.68 -10.70
CA SER A 161 2.84 -2.43 -12.13
C SER A 161 3.96 -3.28 -12.72
N VAL A 162 5.08 -3.48 -12.02
CA VAL A 162 6.14 -4.40 -12.48
C VAL A 162 5.63 -5.84 -12.49
N MET A 163 4.98 -6.30 -11.42
CA MET A 163 4.42 -7.66 -11.40
C MET A 163 3.37 -7.87 -12.49
N TRP A 164 2.54 -6.86 -12.77
CA TRP A 164 1.56 -6.91 -13.84
C TRP A 164 2.23 -6.96 -15.21
N LEU A 165 3.24 -6.13 -15.45
CA LEU A 165 3.97 -6.07 -16.71
C LEU A 165 4.59 -7.43 -17.08
N TYR A 166 5.21 -8.10 -16.11
CA TYR A 166 5.85 -9.41 -16.32
C TYR A 166 4.88 -10.59 -16.20
N GLY A 167 3.82 -10.47 -15.40
CA GLY A 167 2.86 -11.55 -15.14
C GLY A 167 1.64 -11.58 -16.06
N MET A 168 1.31 -10.44 -16.70
CA MET A 168 0.14 -10.23 -17.54
C MET A 168 0.54 -9.46 -18.83
N PRO A 169 1.31 -10.08 -19.74
CA PRO A 169 2.05 -9.39 -20.81
C PRO A 169 1.19 -8.82 -21.95
N ALA A 170 -0.14 -8.83 -21.87
CA ALA A 170 -1.03 -8.44 -22.96
C ALA A 170 -1.24 -6.92 -23.10
N MET A 171 -0.73 -6.11 -22.17
CA MET A 171 -1.03 -4.69 -22.11
C MET A 171 -0.08 -3.88 -23.01
N LYS A 172 -0.65 -3.08 -23.93
CA LYS A 172 0.12 -2.27 -24.87
C LYS A 172 0.75 -1.03 -24.21
N PRO A 173 1.86 -0.48 -24.74
CA PRO A 173 2.52 0.70 -24.20
C PRO A 173 1.60 1.91 -24.03
N GLU A 174 0.66 2.13 -24.95
CA GLU A 174 -0.24 3.29 -24.94
C GLU A 174 -1.18 3.27 -23.72
N VAL A 175 -1.58 2.08 -23.28
CA VAL A 175 -2.43 1.91 -22.10
C VAL A 175 -1.67 2.32 -20.84
N TRP A 176 -0.39 1.99 -20.74
CA TRP A 176 0.47 2.43 -19.63
C TRP A 176 0.58 3.95 -19.59
N ILE A 177 0.79 4.58 -20.74
CA ILE A 177 0.88 6.05 -20.83
C ILE A 177 -0.44 6.70 -20.40
N LEU A 178 -1.57 6.20 -20.90
CA LEU A 178 -2.91 6.70 -20.56
C LEU A 178 -3.25 6.52 -19.07
N LEU A 179 -2.71 5.47 -18.44
CA LEU A 179 -2.89 5.23 -17.01
C LEU A 179 -2.16 6.25 -16.14
N THR A 180 -1.20 7.02 -16.65
CA THR A 180 -0.40 7.95 -15.83
C THR A 180 -1.25 8.91 -14.98
N PRO A 181 -2.18 9.72 -15.56
CA PRO A 181 -3.03 10.61 -14.76
C PRO A 181 -4.02 9.84 -13.86
N ILE A 182 -4.49 8.67 -14.29
CA ILE A 182 -5.45 7.84 -13.53
C ILE A 182 -4.77 7.28 -12.29
N ALA A 183 -3.62 6.64 -12.47
CA ALA A 183 -2.80 6.08 -11.39
C ALA A 183 -2.44 7.16 -10.37
N LEU A 184 -2.08 8.36 -10.82
CA LEU A 184 -1.82 9.50 -9.95
C LEU A 184 -3.05 9.83 -9.09
N ALA A 185 -4.21 10.03 -9.70
CA ALA A 185 -5.45 10.33 -8.99
C ALA A 185 -5.84 9.23 -7.98
N GLU A 186 -5.73 7.97 -8.37
CA GLU A 186 -5.94 6.82 -7.49
C GLU A 186 -4.99 6.83 -6.29
N ARG A 187 -3.71 7.15 -6.49
CA ARG A 187 -2.73 7.20 -5.39
C ARG A 187 -3.09 8.24 -4.34
N PHE A 188 -3.54 9.41 -4.77
CA PHE A 188 -4.06 10.46 -3.88
C PHE A 188 -5.32 10.00 -3.16
N PHE A 189 -6.28 9.41 -3.87
CA PHE A 189 -7.51 8.89 -3.27
C PHE A 189 -7.21 7.83 -2.19
N PHE A 190 -6.33 6.87 -2.49
CA PHE A 190 -5.92 5.87 -1.51
C PHE A 190 -5.19 6.49 -0.31
N ALA A 191 -4.32 7.49 -0.51
CA ALA A 191 -3.64 8.18 0.58
C ALA A 191 -4.63 8.90 1.52
N VAL A 192 -5.65 9.56 0.95
CA VAL A 192 -6.75 10.16 1.72
C VAL A 192 -7.50 9.07 2.49
N GLY A 193 -7.86 7.97 1.83
CA GLY A 193 -8.55 6.84 2.44
C GLY A 193 -7.78 6.23 3.62
N ILE A 194 -6.46 6.01 3.48
CA ILE A 194 -5.60 5.52 4.56
C ILE A 194 -5.58 6.50 5.73
N THR A 195 -5.51 7.80 5.43
CA THR A 195 -5.50 8.87 6.46
C THR A 195 -6.80 8.91 7.24
N LEU A 196 -7.94 8.87 6.56
CA LEU A 196 -9.26 8.83 7.20
C LEU A 196 -9.47 7.53 7.99
N ALA A 197 -9.09 6.38 7.42
CA ALA A 197 -9.19 5.09 8.10
C ALA A 197 -8.35 5.06 9.39
N ARG A 198 -7.18 5.68 9.42
CA ARG A 198 -6.39 5.83 10.65
C ARG A 198 -7.17 6.59 11.73
N LEU A 199 -7.80 7.70 11.37
CA LEU A 199 -8.57 8.51 12.32
C LEU A 199 -9.72 7.71 12.91
N VAL A 200 -10.42 6.93 12.08
CA VAL A 200 -11.49 6.03 12.55
C VAL A 200 -10.95 5.00 13.53
N VAL A 201 -9.83 4.33 13.22
CA VAL A 201 -9.23 3.34 14.13
C VAL A 201 -8.85 3.96 15.47
N ILE A 202 -8.24 5.15 15.46
CA ILE A 202 -7.87 5.86 16.70
C ILE A 202 -9.12 6.22 17.51
N TYR A 203 -10.14 6.79 16.87
CA TYR A 203 -11.40 7.14 17.51
C TYR A 203 -12.09 5.94 18.17
N LEU A 204 -12.11 4.78 17.50
CA LEU A 204 -12.69 3.55 18.04
C LEU A 204 -11.92 3.01 19.25
N VAL A 205 -10.58 3.10 19.22
CA VAL A 205 -9.72 2.72 20.35
C VAL A 205 -9.96 3.63 21.56
N ASP A 206 -10.17 4.93 21.31
CA ASP A 206 -10.45 5.93 22.35
C ASP A 206 -11.80 5.69 23.02
N ILE A 207 -12.85 5.42 22.23
CA ILE A 207 -14.17 5.04 22.76
C ILE A 207 -14.07 3.78 23.63
N ALA A 208 -13.25 2.81 23.24
CA ALA A 208 -13.03 1.58 23.99
C ALA A 208 -12.25 1.80 25.31
N LYS A 209 -11.91 3.07 25.66
CA LYS A 209 -11.15 3.46 26.87
C LYS A 209 -9.82 2.73 27.02
N VAL A 210 -9.21 2.38 25.90
CA VAL A 210 -7.91 1.72 25.89
C VAL A 210 -6.85 2.81 26.09
N PRO A 211 -6.03 2.76 27.15
CA PRO A 211 -5.07 3.82 27.41
C PRO A 211 -4.08 3.98 26.24
N LEU A 212 -4.11 5.16 25.59
CA LEU A 212 -3.25 5.55 24.47
C LEU A 212 -1.77 5.75 24.84
N THR A 213 -1.41 5.56 26.11
CA THR A 213 -0.08 5.85 26.68
C THR A 213 1.06 5.12 25.95
N TYR A 214 0.76 4.07 25.19
CA TYR A 214 1.73 3.29 24.41
C TYR A 214 1.97 3.78 22.96
N MET A 215 1.18 4.72 22.43
CA MET A 215 1.42 5.27 21.08
C MET A 215 2.60 6.27 21.02
N LYS A 216 2.86 7.00 22.11
CA LYS A 216 3.91 8.04 22.13
C LYS A 216 5.33 7.46 21.98
N THR A 217 5.59 6.26 22.49
CA THR A 217 6.91 5.61 22.42
C THR A 217 7.18 4.93 21.06
N ALA A 218 6.15 4.48 20.35
CA ALA A 218 6.30 3.92 19.00
C ALA A 218 6.54 5.02 17.94
N ILE A 219 5.86 6.16 18.06
CA ILE A 219 6.03 7.31 17.16
C ILE A 219 7.46 7.90 17.27
N VAL A 220 8.03 7.93 18.48
CA VAL A 220 9.41 8.45 18.70
C VAL A 220 10.49 7.50 18.15
N ARG A 221 10.22 6.19 18.02
CA ARG A 221 11.19 5.25 17.43
C ARG A 221 11.16 5.19 15.90
N ILE A 222 10.06 5.57 15.26
CA ILE A 222 9.93 5.65 13.78
C ILE A 222 10.48 7.00 13.24
N ALA A 223 10.72 7.96 14.13
CA ALA A 223 11.34 9.26 13.84
C ALA A 223 12.88 9.26 14.00
N ARG A 224 13.52 8.10 14.11
CA ARG A 224 14.99 7.93 14.04
C ARG A 224 15.35 7.05 12.86
#